data_AF-A0A848YE47-F1
#
_entry.id   AF-A0A848YE47-F1
#
_cell.length_a   1.000
_cell.length_b   1.000
_cell.length_c   1.000
_cell.angle_alpha   90.00
_cell.angle_beta   90.00
_cell.angle_gamma   90.00
#
_symmetry.space_group_name_H-M   'P 1'
#
loop_
_entity.id
_entity.type
_entity.pdbx_description
1 polymer ?
#
loop_
_entity_poly.entity_id
_entity_poly.type
_entity_poly.pdbx_seq_one_letter_code
_entity_poly.pdbx_strand_id
1 'polypeptide(L)'
;MNMMTAVNENQATPLHPVAEFLSDFSLEITPKHVDKIDVLAGHLKPGTPVYVAMLDAGDQPGILQAARALREAGLEPVPHVPARFVLTADVLNEWLAAYAGEANVKRALVLGGGAATPNGEFDAAVQLMQTGLFGKHGIHKLGMAGHPEGNLDIEKNVGKAALFQALRDKQKFARDEGIEAHIATQFLFEAGPVESWAKS
;
A
#
# COMPACT_ATOMS: atom_id res chain seq x y z
N MET A 1 6.61 50.42 40.11
CA MET A 1 6.97 49.99 38.75
C MET A 1 7.65 48.63 38.89
N ASN A 2 6.90 47.55 38.68
CA ASN A 2 7.47 46.20 38.53
C ASN A 2 6.63 45.51 37.46
N MET A 3 7.21 45.35 36.28
CA MET A 3 6.61 44.67 35.15
C MET A 3 6.52 43.17 35.46
N MET A 4 5.29 42.65 35.54
CA MET A 4 5.04 41.22 35.37
C MET A 4 5.41 40.85 33.93
N THR A 5 6.41 40.00 33.78
CA THR A 5 6.74 39.37 32.50
C THR A 5 5.68 38.31 32.23
N ALA A 6 4.86 38.53 31.21
CA ALA A 6 3.89 37.54 30.75
C ALA A 6 4.65 36.29 30.27
N VAL A 7 4.37 35.14 30.90
CA VAL A 7 4.84 33.85 30.44
C VAL A 7 4.03 33.50 29.19
N ASN A 8 4.72 33.32 28.08
CA ASN A 8 4.12 33.03 26.78
C ASN A 8 3.64 31.56 26.78
N GLU A 9 2.36 31.33 27.09
CA GLU A 9 1.74 30.01 27.30
C GLU A 9 1.48 29.17 26.03
N ASN A 10 2.14 29.47 24.90
CA ASN A 10 1.79 28.86 23.61
C ASN A 10 2.93 28.11 22.93
N GLN A 11 3.69 27.31 23.69
CA GLN A 11 4.57 26.30 23.12
C GLN A 11 4.03 24.92 23.45
N ALA A 12 3.42 24.27 22.45
CA ALA A 12 3.01 22.88 22.55
C ALA A 12 4.22 22.02 22.92
N THR A 13 4.08 21.22 23.97
CA THR A 13 5.12 20.27 24.38
C THR A 13 5.45 19.35 23.21
N PRO A 14 6.73 19.18 22.83
CA PRO A 14 7.12 18.28 21.77
C PRO A 14 6.60 16.87 22.08
N LEU A 15 6.05 16.19 21.07
CA LEU A 15 5.66 14.79 21.20
C LEU A 15 6.88 13.96 21.61
N HIS A 16 6.63 12.89 22.37
CA HIS A 16 7.65 11.88 22.58
C HIS A 16 8.12 11.35 21.21
N PRO A 17 9.42 11.12 20.96
CA PRO A 17 9.93 10.77 19.63
C PRO A 17 9.23 9.55 19.00
N VAL A 18 8.82 8.58 19.81
CA VAL A 18 8.02 7.42 19.33
C VAL A 18 6.63 7.84 18.85
N ALA A 19 5.96 8.76 19.55
CA ALA A 19 4.66 9.25 19.15
C ALA A 19 4.74 10.12 17.88
N GLU A 20 5.83 10.87 17.71
CA GLU A 20 6.12 11.60 16.47
C GLU A 20 6.40 10.64 15.31
N PHE A 21 7.22 9.61 15.52
CA PHE A 21 7.52 8.59 14.51
C PHE A 21 6.26 7.84 14.05
N LEU A 22 5.36 7.50 14.98
CA LEU A 22 4.10 6.82 14.69
C LEU A 22 2.99 7.78 14.23
N SER A 23 3.27 9.06 13.98
CA SER A 23 2.23 10.05 13.71
C SER A 23 1.52 9.86 12.36
N ASP A 24 2.19 9.23 11.38
CA ASP A 24 1.75 8.94 10.00
C ASP A 24 1.77 7.42 9.71
N PHE A 25 1.41 6.61 10.70
CA PHE A 25 1.32 5.16 10.52
C PHE A 25 0.17 4.76 9.58
N SER A 26 0.29 3.57 9.01
CA SER A 26 -0.79 2.87 8.32
C SER A 26 -1.09 1.53 8.99
N LEU A 27 -2.25 0.95 8.69
CA LEU A 27 -2.66 -0.36 9.19
C LEU A 27 -2.98 -1.31 8.02
N GLU A 28 -2.85 -2.61 8.22
CA GLU A 28 -3.24 -3.63 7.23
C GLU A 28 -4.30 -4.56 7.83
N ILE A 29 -5.36 -4.82 7.07
CA ILE A 29 -6.41 -5.79 7.37
C ILE A 29 -6.60 -6.75 6.19
N THR A 30 -7.37 -7.80 6.41
CA THR A 30 -7.98 -8.60 5.33
C THR A 30 -9.47 -8.31 5.23
N PRO A 31 -10.14 -8.66 4.11
CA PRO A 31 -11.58 -8.49 3.95
C PRO A 31 -12.44 -9.10 5.07
N LYS A 32 -11.92 -10.13 5.76
CA LYS A 32 -12.59 -10.79 6.88
C LYS A 32 -12.82 -9.89 8.09
N HIS A 33 -12.14 -8.74 8.16
CA HIS A 33 -12.25 -7.78 9.27
C HIS A 33 -13.17 -6.59 8.96
N VAL A 34 -13.97 -6.66 7.89
CA VAL A 34 -14.88 -5.56 7.50
C VAL A 34 -15.82 -5.16 8.63
N ASP A 35 -16.27 -6.11 9.46
CA ASP A 35 -17.14 -5.89 10.61
C ASP A 35 -16.44 -5.17 11.78
N LYS A 36 -15.12 -4.98 11.72
CA LYS A 36 -14.31 -4.28 12.74
C LYS A 36 -13.97 -2.85 12.35
N ILE A 37 -14.32 -2.40 11.15
CA ILE A 37 -13.93 -1.08 10.63
C ILE A 37 -14.44 0.06 11.53
N ASP A 38 -15.67 -0.01 12.02
CA ASP A 38 -16.22 1.04 12.91
C ASP A 38 -15.41 1.16 14.21
N VAL A 39 -14.95 0.02 14.75
CA VAL A 39 -14.09 0.00 15.94
C VAL A 39 -12.74 0.62 15.63
N LEU A 40 -12.15 0.31 14.46
CA LEU A 40 -10.89 0.91 14.02
C LEU A 40 -11.03 2.43 13.85
N ALA A 41 -12.08 2.89 13.17
CA ALA A 41 -12.32 4.31 12.93
C ALA A 41 -12.46 5.12 14.23
N GLY A 42 -13.00 4.52 15.30
CA GLY A 42 -13.06 5.14 16.62
C GLY A 42 -11.70 5.38 17.31
N HIS A 43 -10.63 4.73 16.84
CA HIS A 43 -9.28 4.81 17.42
C HIS A 43 -8.23 5.39 16.47
N LEU A 44 -8.55 5.52 15.19
CA LEU A 44 -7.64 6.02 14.16
C LEU A 44 -7.92 7.48 13.84
N LYS A 45 -6.90 8.20 13.39
CA LYS A 45 -7.09 9.55 12.85
C LYS A 45 -7.87 9.45 11.53
N PRO A 46 -8.80 10.38 11.24
CA PRO A 46 -9.42 10.44 9.92
C PRO A 46 -8.38 10.47 8.80
N GLY A 47 -8.65 9.75 7.71
CA GLY A 47 -7.74 9.61 6.58
C GLY A 47 -6.54 8.69 6.80
N THR A 48 -6.44 7.99 7.94
CA THR A 48 -5.39 6.97 8.16
C THR A 48 -5.44 5.94 7.02
N PRO A 49 -4.31 5.66 6.33
CA PRO A 49 -4.28 4.64 5.29
C PRO A 49 -4.49 3.24 5.89
N VAL A 50 -5.43 2.50 5.33
CA VAL A 50 -5.70 1.11 5.69
C VAL A 50 -5.58 0.22 4.45
N TYR A 51 -4.57 -0.64 4.47
CA TYR A 51 -4.32 -1.65 3.46
C TYR A 51 -5.31 -2.80 3.60
N VAL A 52 -5.82 -3.29 2.48
CA VAL A 52 -6.69 -4.46 2.45
C VAL A 52 -6.02 -5.56 1.64
N ALA A 53 -5.49 -6.56 2.34
CA ALA A 53 -4.73 -7.65 1.76
C ALA A 53 -5.63 -8.68 1.06
N MET A 54 -5.32 -8.95 -0.20
CA MET A 54 -5.94 -10.00 -1.02
C MET A 54 -5.05 -11.25 -0.94
N LEU A 55 -5.52 -12.29 -0.24
CA LEU A 55 -4.75 -13.53 -0.04
C LEU A 55 -5.09 -14.59 -1.09
N ASP A 56 -6.32 -14.56 -1.59
CA ASP A 56 -6.82 -15.40 -2.68
C ASP A 56 -7.53 -14.55 -3.73
N ALA A 57 -7.59 -15.01 -4.98
CA ALA A 57 -8.31 -14.32 -6.05
C ALA A 57 -9.81 -14.15 -5.74
N GLY A 58 -10.41 -15.09 -5.03
CA GLY A 58 -11.80 -15.05 -4.57
C GLY A 58 -12.08 -14.00 -3.50
N ASP A 59 -11.05 -13.38 -2.90
CA ASP A 59 -11.22 -12.31 -1.91
C ASP A 59 -11.66 -10.98 -2.56
N GLN A 60 -11.58 -10.84 -3.89
CA GLN A 60 -11.76 -9.55 -4.56
C GLN A 60 -13.10 -8.85 -4.27
N PRO A 61 -14.27 -9.53 -4.23
CA PRO A 61 -15.51 -8.88 -3.82
C PRO A 61 -15.44 -8.33 -2.39
N GLY A 62 -14.75 -9.05 -1.49
CA GLY A 62 -14.50 -8.61 -0.12
C GLY A 62 -13.55 -7.41 -0.04
N ILE A 63 -12.57 -7.29 -0.95
CA ILE A 63 -11.71 -6.12 -1.04
C ILE A 63 -12.54 -4.87 -1.36
N LEU A 64 -13.47 -4.96 -2.32
CA LEU A 64 -14.35 -3.84 -2.66
C LEU A 64 -15.26 -3.47 -1.49
N GLN A 65 -15.85 -4.47 -0.81
CA GLN A 65 -16.68 -4.25 0.37
C GLN A 65 -15.91 -3.53 1.48
N ALA A 66 -14.70 -3.99 1.79
CA ALA A 66 -13.85 -3.37 2.79
C ALA A 66 -13.43 -1.94 2.39
N ALA A 67 -13.09 -1.70 1.13
CA ALA A 67 -12.72 -0.38 0.64
C ALA A 67 -13.88 0.64 0.80
N ARG A 68 -15.12 0.22 0.52
CA ARG A 68 -16.32 1.04 0.73
C ARG A 68 -16.52 1.37 2.21
N ALA A 69 -16.49 0.35 3.07
CA ALA A 69 -16.66 0.53 4.51
C ALA A 69 -15.57 1.43 5.11
N LEU A 70 -14.30 1.28 4.70
CA LEU A 70 -13.20 2.16 5.12
C LEU A 70 -13.47 3.62 4.72
N ARG A 71 -13.90 3.84 3.47
CA ARG A 71 -14.22 5.19 2.99
C ARG A 71 -15.38 5.81 3.76
N GLU A 72 -16.46 5.06 3.97
CA GLU A 72 -17.64 5.49 4.74
C GLU A 72 -17.29 5.82 6.19
N ALA A 73 -16.34 5.07 6.78
CA ALA A 73 -15.82 5.32 8.13
C ALA A 73 -14.78 6.46 8.21
N GLY A 74 -14.51 7.16 7.10
CA GLY A 74 -13.59 8.30 7.06
C GLY A 74 -12.10 7.92 7.04
N LEU A 75 -11.76 6.67 6.70
CA LEU A 75 -10.39 6.18 6.52
C LEU A 75 -10.01 6.18 5.03
N GLU A 76 -8.71 5.98 4.73
CA GLU A 76 -8.21 5.95 3.36
C GLU A 76 -7.95 4.49 2.91
N PRO A 77 -8.80 3.91 2.04
CA PRO A 77 -8.61 2.53 1.58
C PRO A 77 -7.41 2.40 0.64
N VAL A 78 -6.59 1.37 0.87
CA VAL A 78 -5.44 0.99 0.03
C VAL A 78 -5.54 -0.49 -0.36
N PRO A 79 -6.37 -0.85 -1.37
CA PRO A 79 -6.51 -2.25 -1.78
C PRO A 79 -5.20 -2.82 -2.34
N HIS A 80 -4.95 -4.10 -2.04
CA HIS A 80 -3.91 -4.87 -2.72
C HIS A 80 -4.40 -5.31 -4.10
N VAL A 81 -3.55 -5.14 -5.11
CA VAL A 81 -3.79 -5.58 -6.49
C VAL A 81 -2.66 -6.52 -6.92
N PRO A 82 -2.80 -7.83 -6.65
CA PRO A 82 -1.84 -8.85 -7.03
C PRO A 82 -1.97 -9.24 -8.51
N ALA A 83 -0.89 -9.04 -9.29
CA ALA A 83 -0.84 -9.32 -10.73
C ALA A 83 -1.29 -10.73 -11.09
N ARG A 84 -0.78 -11.74 -10.39
CA ARG A 84 -1.05 -13.15 -10.69
C ARG A 84 -2.48 -13.60 -10.43
N PHE A 85 -3.30 -12.79 -9.76
CA PHE A 85 -4.72 -13.08 -9.57
C PHE A 85 -5.61 -12.41 -10.63
N VAL A 86 -5.07 -11.45 -11.38
CA VAL A 86 -5.81 -10.72 -12.43
C VAL A 86 -5.83 -11.57 -13.70
N LEU A 87 -7.04 -11.85 -14.20
CA LEU A 87 -7.22 -12.69 -15.39
C LEU A 87 -6.81 -11.96 -16.69
N THR A 88 -7.30 -10.73 -16.88
CA THR A 88 -7.08 -9.93 -18.09
C THR A 88 -7.06 -8.43 -17.77
N ALA A 89 -6.61 -7.63 -18.73
CA ALA A 89 -6.67 -6.16 -18.62
C ALA A 89 -8.10 -5.61 -18.41
N ASP A 90 -9.11 -6.25 -18.99
CA ASP A 90 -10.52 -5.87 -18.81
C ASP A 90 -10.98 -6.11 -17.37
N VAL A 91 -10.62 -7.26 -16.79
CA VAL A 91 -10.91 -7.56 -15.38
C VAL A 91 -10.22 -6.56 -14.45
N LEU A 92 -8.96 -6.20 -14.72
CA LEU A 92 -8.29 -5.12 -13.98
C LEU A 92 -9.07 -3.80 -14.09
N ASN A 93 -9.47 -3.43 -15.31
CA ASN A 93 -10.21 -2.20 -15.55
C ASN A 93 -11.54 -2.16 -14.78
N GLU A 94 -12.25 -3.29 -14.68
CA GLU A 94 -13.47 -3.42 -13.88
C GLU A 94 -13.20 -3.23 -12.39
N TRP A 95 -12.16 -3.88 -11.85
CA TRP A 95 -11.80 -3.75 -10.44
C TRP A 95 -11.47 -2.30 -10.08
N LEU A 96 -10.63 -1.65 -10.90
CA LEU A 96 -10.21 -0.27 -10.66
C LEU A 96 -11.36 0.72 -10.83
N ALA A 97 -12.26 0.48 -11.79
CA ALA A 97 -13.47 1.29 -11.94
C ALA A 97 -14.37 1.22 -10.71
N ALA A 98 -14.58 0.02 -10.14
CA ALA A 98 -15.36 -0.16 -8.92
C ALA A 98 -14.68 0.49 -7.71
N TYR A 99 -13.36 0.29 -7.55
CA TYR A 99 -12.59 0.93 -6.47
C TYR A 99 -12.67 2.46 -6.53
N ALA A 100 -12.52 3.04 -7.71
CA ALA A 100 -12.61 4.49 -7.89
C ALA A 100 -14.05 5.01 -7.74
N GLY A 101 -15.04 4.33 -8.34
CA GLY A 101 -16.43 4.78 -8.37
C GLY A 101 -17.20 4.57 -7.08
N GLU A 102 -16.98 3.47 -6.37
CA GLU A 102 -17.75 3.12 -5.17
C GLU A 102 -17.05 3.51 -3.86
N ALA A 103 -15.70 3.48 -3.83
CA ALA A 103 -14.93 3.73 -2.61
C ALA A 103 -13.99 4.95 -2.71
N ASN A 104 -13.98 5.63 -3.86
CA ASN A 104 -13.08 6.75 -4.14
C ASN A 104 -11.61 6.42 -3.79
N VAL A 105 -11.17 5.21 -4.14
CA VAL A 105 -9.79 4.76 -3.91
C VAL A 105 -8.84 5.66 -4.70
N LYS A 106 -7.81 6.18 -4.03
CA LYS A 106 -6.73 6.99 -4.66
C LYS A 106 -5.36 6.35 -4.56
N ARG A 107 -5.24 5.30 -3.76
CA ARG A 107 -3.99 4.60 -3.47
C ARG A 107 -4.18 3.10 -3.61
N ALA A 108 -3.18 2.37 -4.09
CA ALA A 108 -3.20 0.91 -4.15
C ALA A 108 -1.81 0.33 -3.87
N LEU A 109 -1.75 -0.91 -3.37
CA LEU A 109 -0.51 -1.68 -3.33
C LEU A 109 -0.48 -2.66 -4.51
N VAL A 110 0.48 -2.50 -5.43
CA VAL A 110 0.60 -3.36 -6.61
C VAL A 110 1.74 -4.34 -6.41
N LEU A 111 1.44 -5.63 -6.45
CA LEU A 111 2.40 -6.70 -6.14
C LEU A 111 2.23 -7.92 -7.06
N GLY A 112 3.15 -8.88 -6.98
CA GLY A 112 3.09 -10.09 -7.81
C GLY A 112 1.91 -11.00 -7.46
N GLY A 113 1.61 -11.18 -6.17
CA GLY A 113 0.62 -12.16 -5.70
C GLY A 113 1.22 -13.54 -5.44
N GLY A 114 0.55 -14.33 -4.60
CA GLY A 114 1.06 -15.61 -4.10
C GLY A 114 0.78 -16.83 -4.98
N ALA A 115 0.09 -16.68 -6.12
CA ALA A 115 -0.19 -17.83 -7.00
C ALA A 115 1.10 -18.38 -7.61
N ALA A 116 1.28 -19.70 -7.56
CA ALA A 116 2.44 -20.37 -8.16
C ALA A 116 2.49 -20.16 -9.68
N THR A 117 1.34 -20.29 -10.33
CA THR A 117 1.12 -19.98 -11.75
C THR A 117 0.17 -18.79 -11.84
N PRO A 118 0.42 -17.79 -12.70
CA PRO A 118 -0.55 -16.75 -12.98
C PRO A 118 -1.91 -17.32 -13.37
N ASN A 119 -2.99 -16.77 -12.81
CA ASN A 119 -4.35 -17.16 -13.19
C ASN A 119 -4.73 -16.66 -14.59
N GLY A 120 -3.99 -15.69 -15.13
CA GLY A 120 -4.22 -15.10 -16.45
C GLY A 120 -2.99 -14.41 -17.02
N GLU A 121 -3.20 -13.24 -17.61
CA GLU A 121 -2.23 -12.56 -18.48
C GLU A 121 -1.01 -11.98 -17.77
N PHE A 122 -1.10 -11.75 -16.45
CA PHE A 122 -0.09 -11.00 -15.71
C PHE A 122 0.66 -11.86 -14.69
N ASP A 123 1.99 -11.85 -14.74
CA ASP A 123 2.86 -12.56 -13.79
C ASP A 123 3.59 -11.62 -12.81
N ALA A 124 3.59 -10.31 -13.11
CA ALA A 124 4.35 -9.31 -12.39
C ALA A 124 3.60 -7.97 -12.25
N ALA A 125 3.80 -7.32 -11.10
CA ALA A 125 3.20 -6.02 -10.76
C ALA A 125 3.43 -4.93 -11.83
N VAL A 126 4.61 -4.92 -12.46
CA VAL A 126 4.97 -3.91 -13.45
C VAL A 126 4.05 -3.94 -14.68
N GLN A 127 3.55 -5.13 -15.06
CA GLN A 127 2.65 -5.26 -16.21
C GLN A 127 1.29 -4.60 -15.91
N LEU A 128 0.79 -4.73 -14.68
CA LEU A 128 -0.42 -4.01 -14.26
C LEU A 128 -0.20 -2.49 -14.32
N MET A 129 0.95 -2.01 -13.85
CA MET A 129 1.28 -0.57 -13.89
C MET A 129 1.35 -0.06 -15.35
N GLN A 130 1.94 -0.85 -16.25
CA GLN A 130 2.11 -0.55 -17.68
C GLN A 130 0.79 -0.47 -18.46
N THR A 131 -0.31 -1.00 -17.92
CA THR A 131 -1.64 -0.84 -18.55
C THR A 131 -2.14 0.61 -18.58
N GLY A 132 -1.61 1.48 -17.70
CA GLY A 132 -2.11 2.85 -17.50
C GLY A 132 -3.50 2.94 -16.85
N LEU A 133 -4.12 1.81 -16.50
CA LEU A 133 -5.49 1.75 -15.99
C LEU A 133 -5.64 2.39 -14.60
N PHE A 134 -4.60 2.33 -13.76
CA PHE A 134 -4.60 3.01 -12.45
C PHE A 134 -4.79 4.53 -12.62
N GLY A 135 -3.98 5.14 -13.48
CA GLY A 135 -4.07 6.57 -13.79
C GLY A 135 -5.40 6.94 -14.44
N LYS A 136 -5.91 6.11 -15.37
CA LYS A 136 -7.23 6.28 -15.99
C LYS A 136 -8.36 6.41 -14.97
N HIS A 137 -8.29 5.66 -13.86
CA HIS A 137 -9.30 5.66 -12.80
C HIS A 137 -8.97 6.59 -11.62
N GLY A 138 -7.93 7.43 -11.75
CA GLY A 138 -7.58 8.42 -10.73
C GLY A 138 -6.85 7.84 -9.50
N ILE A 139 -6.25 6.66 -9.64
CA ILE A 139 -5.42 6.02 -8.60
C ILE A 139 -3.97 6.37 -8.89
N HIS A 140 -3.47 7.42 -8.23
CA HIS A 140 -2.17 8.03 -8.56
C HIS A 140 -1.06 7.67 -7.58
N LYS A 141 -1.40 7.09 -6.42
CA LYS A 141 -0.41 6.64 -5.42
C LYS A 141 -0.28 5.12 -5.44
N LEU A 142 0.86 4.61 -5.90
CA LEU A 142 1.09 3.17 -6.01
C LEU A 142 2.22 2.71 -5.09
N GLY A 143 1.88 1.83 -4.15
CA GLY A 143 2.85 1.08 -3.37
C GLY A 143 3.40 -0.09 -4.17
N MET A 144 4.64 -0.47 -3.88
CA MET A 144 5.29 -1.67 -4.39
C MET A 144 5.85 -2.51 -3.24
N ALA A 145 5.72 -3.84 -3.35
CA ALA A 145 6.37 -4.74 -2.41
C ALA A 145 7.91 -4.65 -2.52
N GLY A 146 8.56 -4.54 -1.36
CA GLY A 146 10.01 -4.61 -1.17
C GLY A 146 10.42 -5.76 -0.25
N HIS A 147 11.59 -6.34 -0.48
CA HIS A 147 12.07 -7.50 0.28
C HIS A 147 13.51 -7.24 0.73
N PRO A 148 13.72 -6.54 1.85
CA PRO A 148 15.08 -6.19 2.29
C PRO A 148 15.98 -7.40 2.56
N GLU A 149 15.39 -8.49 3.06
CA GLU A 149 16.08 -9.76 3.33
C GLU A 149 16.05 -10.73 2.14
N GLY A 150 15.50 -10.30 1.00
CA GLY A 150 15.24 -11.17 -0.15
C GLY A 150 13.92 -11.94 -0.04
N ASN A 151 13.65 -12.78 -1.03
CA ASN A 151 12.46 -13.62 -1.07
C ASN A 151 12.82 -14.99 -1.64
N LEU A 152 12.94 -16.01 -0.78
CA LEU A 152 13.41 -17.33 -1.18
C LEU A 152 12.57 -17.98 -2.29
N ASP A 153 11.26 -17.76 -2.31
CA ASP A 153 10.38 -18.37 -3.31
C ASP A 153 10.55 -17.73 -4.68
N ILE A 154 10.92 -16.44 -4.72
CA ILE A 154 11.26 -15.74 -5.96
C ILE A 154 12.71 -16.04 -6.37
N GLU A 155 13.64 -15.98 -5.42
CA GLU A 155 15.08 -16.15 -5.66
C GLU A 155 15.44 -17.52 -6.19
N LYS A 156 14.74 -18.59 -5.77
CA LYS A 156 14.91 -19.94 -6.33
C LYS A 156 14.66 -19.97 -7.85
N ASN A 157 13.80 -19.10 -8.35
CA ASN A 157 13.38 -19.10 -9.76
C ASN A 157 14.18 -18.10 -10.61
N VAL A 158 14.42 -16.89 -10.10
CA VAL A 158 15.01 -15.78 -10.88
C VAL A 158 16.30 -15.21 -10.27
N GLY A 159 16.67 -15.63 -9.07
CA GLY A 159 17.84 -15.12 -8.34
C GLY A 159 17.64 -13.76 -7.68
N LYS A 160 18.50 -13.45 -6.69
CA LYS A 160 18.46 -12.21 -5.91
C LYS A 160 18.63 -10.95 -6.77
N ALA A 161 19.52 -10.99 -7.76
CA ALA A 161 19.76 -9.85 -8.64
C ALA A 161 18.50 -9.45 -9.44
N ALA A 162 17.72 -10.42 -9.91
CA ALA A 162 16.49 -10.15 -10.65
C ALA A 162 15.39 -9.55 -9.75
N LEU A 163 15.32 -9.95 -8.47
CA LEU A 163 14.39 -9.36 -7.51
C LEU A 163 14.66 -7.86 -7.29
N PHE A 164 15.94 -7.50 -7.11
CA PHE A 164 16.35 -6.10 -6.98
C PHE A 164 16.13 -5.33 -8.28
N GLN A 165 16.47 -5.92 -9.44
CA GLN A 165 16.27 -5.29 -10.73
C GLN A 165 14.78 -5.02 -10.98
N ALA A 166 13.89 -5.97 -10.71
CA ALA A 166 12.45 -5.80 -10.86
C ALA A 166 11.91 -4.65 -10.00
N LEU A 167 12.43 -4.44 -8.79
CA LEU A 167 12.08 -3.26 -8.00
C LEU A 167 12.62 -1.96 -8.60
N ARG A 168 13.85 -1.94 -9.11
CA ARG A 168 14.42 -0.77 -9.80
C ARG A 168 13.62 -0.41 -11.06
N ASP A 169 13.17 -1.40 -11.81
CA ASP A 169 12.38 -1.21 -13.02
C ASP A 169 11.01 -0.61 -12.70
N LYS A 170 10.31 -1.13 -11.69
CA LYS A 170 9.03 -0.55 -11.23
C LYS A 170 9.20 0.89 -10.74
N GLN A 171 10.26 1.18 -9.98
CA GLN A 171 10.55 2.54 -9.54
C GLN A 171 10.89 3.48 -10.70
N LYS A 172 11.65 3.00 -11.69
CA LYS A 172 11.96 3.78 -12.90
C LYS A 172 10.69 4.09 -13.67
N PHE A 173 9.86 3.08 -13.93
CA PHE A 173 8.58 3.25 -14.60
C PHE A 173 7.69 4.27 -13.87
N ALA A 174 7.56 4.15 -12.54
CA ALA A 174 6.77 5.10 -11.77
C ALA A 174 7.27 6.54 -11.89
N ARG A 175 8.59 6.77 -11.86
CA ARG A 175 9.18 8.10 -12.07
C ARG A 175 8.91 8.63 -13.48
N ASP A 176 9.10 7.80 -14.49
CA ASP A 176 8.93 8.20 -15.90
C ASP A 176 7.47 8.58 -16.20
N GLU A 177 6.52 7.89 -15.58
CA GLU A 177 5.08 8.13 -15.75
C GLU A 177 4.48 9.11 -14.73
N GLY A 178 5.29 9.71 -13.86
CA GLY A 178 4.82 10.67 -12.84
C GLY A 178 3.90 10.06 -11.79
N ILE A 179 4.00 8.76 -11.53
CA ILE A 179 3.25 8.05 -10.49
C ILE A 179 3.88 8.34 -9.13
N GLU A 180 3.06 8.78 -8.16
CA GLU A 180 3.53 8.89 -6.77
C GLU A 180 3.70 7.49 -6.21
N ALA A 181 4.94 7.10 -5.90
CA ALA A 181 5.26 5.72 -5.57
C ALA A 181 5.95 5.60 -4.21
N HIS A 182 5.63 4.52 -3.50
CA HIS A 182 6.30 4.14 -2.26
C HIS A 182 6.59 2.64 -2.23
N ILE A 183 7.40 2.24 -1.27
CA ILE A 183 7.75 0.84 -1.05
C ILE A 183 7.14 0.41 0.28
N ALA A 184 6.39 -0.68 0.26
CA ALA A 184 5.98 -1.41 1.46
C ALA A 184 6.86 -2.66 1.58
N THR A 185 7.70 -2.73 2.62
CA THR A 185 8.60 -3.87 2.80
C THR A 185 7.85 -5.05 3.41
N GLN A 186 8.33 -6.27 3.15
CA GLN A 186 8.02 -7.42 3.99
C GLN A 186 8.39 -7.11 5.45
N PHE A 187 7.70 -7.72 6.43
CA PHE A 187 8.02 -7.55 7.84
C PHE A 187 9.46 -8.00 8.13
N LEU A 188 10.09 -7.35 9.10
CA LEU A 188 11.43 -7.67 9.59
C LEU A 188 11.42 -7.64 11.12
N PHE A 189 12.31 -8.43 11.73
CA PHE A 189 12.53 -8.38 13.19
C PHE A 189 13.75 -7.57 13.59
N GLU A 190 14.63 -7.24 12.64
CA GLU A 190 15.84 -6.45 12.87
C GLU A 190 15.87 -5.22 11.96
N ALA A 191 16.40 -4.11 12.47
CA ALA A 191 16.51 -2.86 11.72
C ALA A 191 17.66 -2.88 10.69
N GLY A 192 18.72 -3.64 10.94
CA GLY A 192 19.93 -3.68 10.11
C GLY A 192 19.67 -4.04 8.64
N PRO A 193 18.88 -5.08 8.33
CA PRO A 193 18.59 -5.44 6.94
C PRO A 193 17.88 -4.34 6.15
N VAL A 194 16.86 -3.69 6.72
CA VAL A 194 16.15 -2.59 6.03
C VAL A 194 17.04 -1.35 5.90
N GLU A 195 17.88 -1.04 6.89
CA GLU A 195 18.83 0.06 6.81
C GLU A 195 19.86 -0.14 5.70
N SER A 196 20.49 -1.33 5.64
CA SER A 196 21.47 -1.66 4.60
C SER A 196 20.82 -1.65 3.21
N TRP A 197 19.58 -2.11 3.12
CA TRP A 197 18.83 -2.16 1.88
C TRP A 197 18.47 -0.76 1.36
N ALA A 198 18.02 0.14 2.23
CA ALA A 198 17.68 1.51 1.88
C ALA A 198 18.89 2.33 1.36
N LYS A 199 20.11 1.91 1.70
CA LYS A 199 21.38 2.53 1.25
C LYS A 199 21.90 1.98 -0.10
N SER A 200 21.21 1.01 -0.72
CA SER A 200 21.67 0.26 -1.91
C SER A 200 21.10 0.72 -3.25
#